data_AF-A0A0A7NN74-F1
#
_entry.id   AF-A0A0A7NN74-F1
#
_cell.length_a   1.000
_cell.length_b   1.000
_cell.length_c   1.000
_cell.angle_alpha   90.00
_cell.angle_beta   90.00
_cell.angle_gamma   90.00
#
_symmetry.space_group_name_H-M   'P 1'
#
loop_
_entity.id
_entity.type
_entity.pdbx_description
1 polymer ?
#
loop_
_entity_poly.entity_id
_entity_poly.type
_entity_poly.pdbx_seq_one_letter_code
_entity_poly.pdbx_strand_id
1 'polypeptide(L)'
;PLIMSIILATIILGTTIVMTSSHWLMIWIGFEMNMLAIIPMLMKQHNPRSTEAATKYFFTQATASMLLMLAVIINLMYSGQWTVMKLFNPTASIIMTLALTMKLGLAPFHFWVPEVTQGIPLSSGLILLTWQKLAPMTVLYMISPAINLNMLMTMSMLSIAIGGWGGLNQTQLRKIMAYSSIAHMGWMTAILIYNPTMTLLNLVIYILMTTTMFMLFMINSSTTTLSLSHTWNKMPLITTTTLVTLLSMGG
;
A
#
# COMPACT_ATOMS: atom_id res chain seq x y z
N PRO A 1 -6.36 16.55 19.62
CA PRO A 1 -6.97 15.20 19.73
C PRO A 1 -8.19 15.04 18.81
N LEU A 2 -9.18 15.94 18.87
CA LEU A 2 -10.40 15.90 18.06
C LEU A 2 -10.14 15.89 16.54
N ILE A 3 -9.24 16.75 16.06
CA ILE A 3 -8.87 16.80 14.64
C ILE A 3 -8.26 15.45 14.19
N MET A 4 -7.40 14.86 15.01
CA MET A 4 -6.77 13.57 14.71
C MET A 4 -7.78 12.42 14.68
N SER A 5 -8.80 12.42 15.56
CA SER A 5 -9.87 11.43 15.51
C SER A 5 -10.76 11.59 14.28
N ILE A 6 -11.05 12.84 13.86
CA ILE A 6 -11.79 13.10 12.62
C ILE A 6 -11.00 12.61 11.41
N ILE A 7 -9.69 12.89 11.35
CA ILE A 7 -8.83 12.43 10.26
C ILE A 7 -8.75 10.89 10.19
N LEU A 8 -8.62 10.21 11.34
CA LEU A 8 -8.64 8.75 11.37
C LEU A 8 -9.99 8.19 10.93
N ALA A 9 -11.09 8.80 11.39
CA ALA A 9 -12.44 8.40 10.99
C ALA A 9 -12.65 8.59 9.48
N THR A 10 -12.15 9.67 8.87
CA THR A 10 -12.26 9.87 7.42
C THR A 10 -11.39 8.90 6.61
N ILE A 11 -10.20 8.52 7.09
CA ILE A 11 -9.38 7.45 6.49
C ILE A 11 -10.16 6.12 6.49
N ILE A 12 -10.74 5.75 7.63
CA ILE A 12 -11.55 4.53 7.77
C ILE A 12 -12.76 4.61 6.84
N LEU A 13 -13.50 5.72 6.87
CA LEU A 13 -14.69 5.95 6.05
C LEU A 13 -14.37 5.83 4.54
N GLY A 14 -13.28 6.43 4.09
CA GLY A 14 -12.82 6.34 2.70
C GLY A 14 -12.59 4.90 2.28
N THR A 15 -11.88 4.11 3.10
CA THR A 15 -11.68 2.68 2.83
C THR A 15 -12.97 1.88 2.87
N THR A 16 -13.87 2.12 3.84
CA THR A 16 -15.15 1.39 3.92
C THR A 16 -16.04 1.67 2.73
N ILE A 17 -16.05 2.92 2.22
CA ILE A 17 -16.84 3.28 1.04
C ILE A 17 -16.33 2.52 -0.20
N VAL A 18 -15.01 2.37 -0.37
CA VAL A 18 -14.46 1.53 -1.46
C VAL A 18 -14.91 0.08 -1.31
N MET A 19 -14.95 -0.45 -0.09
CA MET A 19 -15.29 -1.85 0.17
C MET A 19 -16.77 -2.18 -0.08
N THR A 20 -17.67 -1.28 0.33
CA THR A 20 -19.12 -1.56 0.33
C THR A 20 -19.84 -1.03 -0.91
N SER A 21 -19.23 -0.13 -1.67
CA SER A 21 -19.92 0.50 -2.80
C SER A 21 -19.97 -0.39 -4.04
N SER A 22 -21.12 -0.34 -4.72
CA SER A 22 -21.37 -1.02 -5.99
C SER A 22 -21.23 -0.10 -7.21
N HIS A 23 -20.93 1.19 -7.00
CA HIS A 23 -20.88 2.22 -8.03
C HIS A 23 -19.47 2.78 -8.19
N TRP A 24 -18.94 2.80 -9.42
CA TRP A 24 -17.55 3.22 -9.70
C TRP A 24 -17.21 4.63 -9.20
N LEU A 25 -18.14 5.59 -9.31
CA LEU A 25 -17.95 6.93 -8.75
C LEU A 25 -17.72 6.92 -7.23
N MET A 26 -18.44 6.08 -6.48
CA MET A 26 -18.29 5.99 -5.02
C MET A 26 -16.93 5.37 -4.65
N ILE A 27 -16.46 4.39 -5.41
CA ILE A 27 -15.09 3.86 -5.27
C ILE A 27 -14.06 4.99 -5.46
N TRP A 28 -14.21 5.80 -6.52
CA TRP A 28 -13.30 6.91 -6.77
C TRP A 28 -13.34 7.95 -5.64
N ILE A 29 -14.54 8.34 -5.18
CA ILE A 29 -14.72 9.25 -4.02
C ILE A 29 -14.04 8.68 -2.77
N GLY A 30 -14.17 7.38 -2.52
CA GLY A 30 -13.50 6.69 -1.41
C GLY A 30 -11.97 6.79 -1.48
N PHE A 31 -11.38 6.64 -2.68
CA PHE A 31 -9.95 6.84 -2.88
C PHE A 31 -9.50 8.30 -2.67
N GLU A 32 -10.26 9.27 -3.16
CA GLU A 32 -9.95 10.70 -2.99
C GLU A 32 -10.03 11.12 -1.52
N MET A 33 -11.09 10.71 -0.81
CA MET A 33 -11.20 10.97 0.63
C MET A 33 -10.03 10.37 1.41
N ASN A 34 -9.63 9.15 1.07
CA ASN A 34 -8.51 8.49 1.73
C ASN A 34 -7.17 9.20 1.44
N MET A 35 -6.96 9.65 0.21
CA MET A 35 -5.78 10.43 -0.18
C MET A 35 -5.72 11.78 0.56
N LEU A 36 -6.81 12.53 0.60
CA LEU A 36 -6.86 13.83 1.27
C LEU A 36 -6.69 13.70 2.78
N ALA A 37 -7.32 12.69 3.39
CA ALA A 37 -7.27 12.49 4.83
C ALA A 37 -5.88 12.08 5.34
N ILE A 38 -5.09 11.32 4.57
CA ILE A 38 -3.77 10.88 5.04
C ILE A 38 -2.69 11.97 4.96
N ILE A 39 -2.82 12.98 4.09
CA ILE A 39 -1.79 14.03 3.90
C ILE A 39 -1.43 14.75 5.21
N PRO A 40 -2.39 15.23 6.03
CA PRO A 40 -2.09 15.82 7.33
C PRO A 40 -1.34 14.87 8.28
N MET A 41 -1.56 13.55 8.19
CA MET A 41 -0.81 12.58 8.98
C MET A 41 0.64 12.40 8.49
N LEU A 42 0.88 12.50 7.18
CA LEU A 42 2.23 12.44 6.62
C LEU A 42 3.03 13.69 7.05
N MET A 43 2.40 14.86 7.06
CA MET A 43 2.99 16.13 7.50
C MET A 43 2.90 16.39 9.01
N LYS A 44 2.67 15.35 9.84
CA LYS A 44 2.53 15.50 11.30
C LYS A 44 3.74 16.18 11.96
N GLN A 45 4.94 15.90 11.45
CA GLN A 45 6.14 16.64 11.82
C GLN A 45 6.35 17.72 10.75
N HIS A 46 6.54 18.99 11.12
CA HIS A 46 6.67 20.10 10.16
C HIS A 46 8.12 20.27 9.66
N ASN A 47 8.67 19.22 9.06
CA ASN A 47 10.05 19.18 8.57
C ASN A 47 10.08 19.12 7.03
N PRO A 48 11.15 19.56 6.36
CA PRO A 48 11.23 19.51 4.89
C PRO A 48 11.11 18.09 4.32
N ARG A 49 11.48 17.07 5.09
CA ARG A 49 11.35 15.66 4.68
C ARG A 49 9.92 15.16 4.66
N SER A 50 9.08 15.59 5.60
CA SER A 50 7.68 15.19 5.64
C SER A 50 6.86 15.93 4.59
N THR A 51 7.21 17.19 4.30
CA THR A 51 6.59 17.93 3.20
C THR A 51 6.95 17.32 1.85
N GLU A 52 8.23 16.96 1.62
CA GLU A 52 8.68 16.24 0.42
C GLU A 52 7.97 14.87 0.27
N ALA A 53 7.83 14.11 1.36
CA ALA A 53 7.12 12.83 1.33
C ALA A 53 5.63 13.01 1.00
N ALA A 54 4.97 13.99 1.60
CA ALA A 54 3.56 14.24 1.35
C ALA A 54 3.29 14.76 -0.07
N THR A 55 4.17 15.59 -0.64
CA THR A 55 4.03 16.04 -2.03
C THR A 55 4.24 14.89 -3.02
N LYS A 56 5.25 14.03 -2.81
CA LYS A 56 5.45 12.81 -3.63
C LYS A 56 4.25 11.88 -3.57
N TYR A 57 3.70 11.67 -2.37
CA TYR A 57 2.49 10.87 -2.19
C TYR A 57 1.28 11.49 -2.92
N PHE A 58 1.06 12.80 -2.75
CA PHE A 58 -0.06 13.48 -3.40
C PHE A 58 -0.03 13.35 -4.92
N PHE A 59 1.08 13.69 -5.56
CA PHE A 59 1.18 13.65 -7.03
C PHE A 59 1.02 12.24 -7.58
N THR A 60 1.63 11.24 -6.93
CA THR A 60 1.50 9.84 -7.38
C THR A 60 0.09 9.30 -7.20
N GLN A 61 -0.59 9.65 -6.11
CA GLN A 61 -1.94 9.16 -5.84
C GLN A 61 -3.03 9.89 -6.64
N ALA A 62 -2.83 11.19 -6.91
CA ALA A 62 -3.72 12.00 -7.76
C ALA A 62 -3.62 11.58 -9.24
N THR A 63 -2.41 11.32 -9.74
CA THR A 63 -2.26 10.78 -11.10
C THR A 63 -2.92 9.40 -11.24
N ALA A 64 -2.72 8.53 -10.23
CA ALA A 64 -3.39 7.23 -10.20
C ALA A 64 -4.92 7.34 -10.10
N SER A 65 -5.48 8.31 -9.35
CA SER A 65 -6.93 8.48 -9.26
C SER A 65 -7.54 9.04 -10.54
N MET A 66 -6.83 9.92 -11.25
CA MET A 66 -7.27 10.38 -12.57
C MET A 66 -7.23 9.27 -13.62
N LEU A 67 -6.21 8.41 -13.61
CA LEU A 67 -6.17 7.21 -14.47
C LEU A 67 -7.30 6.24 -14.14
N LEU A 68 -7.64 6.07 -12.85
CA LEU A 68 -8.78 5.26 -12.43
C LEU A 68 -10.09 5.82 -13.00
N MET A 69 -10.33 7.13 -12.88
CA MET A 69 -11.51 7.77 -13.44
C MET A 69 -11.56 7.64 -14.97
N LEU A 70 -10.42 7.79 -15.66
CA LEU A 70 -10.33 7.58 -17.11
C LEU A 70 -10.76 6.17 -17.49
N ALA A 71 -10.29 5.14 -16.77
CA ALA A 71 -10.69 3.76 -17.02
C ALA A 71 -12.21 3.55 -16.79
N VAL A 72 -12.78 4.18 -15.76
CA VAL A 72 -14.22 4.14 -15.50
C VAL A 72 -15.02 4.80 -16.63
N ILE A 73 -14.59 5.97 -17.12
CA ILE A 73 -15.26 6.67 -18.24
C ILE A 73 -15.19 5.82 -19.51
N ILE A 74 -14.03 5.21 -19.82
CA ILE A 74 -13.92 4.30 -20.96
C ILE A 74 -14.88 3.12 -20.76
N ASN A 75 -14.90 2.49 -19.58
CA ASN A 75 -15.84 1.39 -19.33
C ASN A 75 -17.30 1.83 -19.49
N LEU A 76 -17.65 3.05 -19.06
CA LEU A 76 -18.98 3.63 -19.25
C LEU A 76 -19.33 3.80 -20.73
N MET A 77 -18.40 4.27 -21.57
CA MET A 77 -18.66 4.45 -23.00
C MET A 77 -19.04 3.13 -23.70
N TYR A 78 -18.51 1.99 -23.25
CA TYR A 78 -18.81 0.68 -23.83
C TYR A 78 -19.96 -0.07 -23.15
N SER A 79 -20.12 0.08 -21.83
CA SER A 79 -21.13 -0.68 -21.06
C SER A 79 -22.41 0.09 -20.75
N GLY A 80 -22.35 1.42 -20.74
CA GLY A 80 -23.46 2.29 -20.33
C GLY A 80 -23.82 2.21 -18.84
N GLN A 81 -23.04 1.50 -18.01
CA GLN A 81 -23.38 1.22 -16.62
C GLN A 81 -22.25 1.61 -15.65
N TRP A 82 -22.62 2.02 -14.44
CA TRP A 82 -21.70 2.41 -13.36
C TRP A 82 -21.42 1.28 -12.35
N THR A 83 -22.01 0.11 -12.55
CA THR A 83 -21.87 -1.01 -11.63
C THR A 83 -20.46 -1.59 -11.64
N VAL A 84 -19.95 -1.89 -10.44
CA VAL A 84 -18.65 -2.52 -10.24
C VAL A 84 -18.77 -4.00 -10.57
N MET A 85 -18.63 -4.31 -11.85
CA MET A 85 -18.59 -5.67 -12.39
C MET A 85 -17.31 -5.86 -13.22
N LYS A 86 -17.23 -6.99 -13.92
CA LYS A 86 -16.20 -7.25 -14.93
C LYS A 86 -16.13 -6.06 -15.90
N LEU A 87 -14.92 -5.57 -16.15
CA LEU A 87 -14.68 -4.53 -17.16
C LEU A 87 -14.90 -5.11 -18.56
N PHE A 88 -15.60 -4.36 -19.41
CA PHE A 88 -16.00 -4.83 -20.74
C PHE A 88 -14.94 -4.56 -21.82
N ASN A 89 -14.08 -3.57 -21.62
CA ASN A 89 -13.04 -3.19 -22.58
C ASN A 89 -11.63 -3.54 -22.06
N PRO A 90 -10.79 -4.27 -22.82
CA PRO A 90 -9.40 -4.55 -22.43
C PRO A 90 -8.55 -3.29 -22.22
N THR A 91 -8.81 -2.18 -22.92
CA THR A 91 -8.06 -0.95 -22.69
C THR A 91 -8.39 -0.34 -21.32
N ALA A 92 -9.68 -0.39 -20.92
CA ALA A 92 -10.10 0.03 -19.59
C ALA A 92 -9.49 -0.85 -18.49
N SER A 93 -9.38 -2.17 -18.71
CA SER A 93 -8.75 -3.06 -17.72
C SER A 93 -7.25 -2.83 -17.58
N ILE A 94 -6.53 -2.54 -18.67
CA ILE A 94 -5.11 -2.16 -18.61
C ILE A 94 -4.93 -0.84 -17.85
N ILE A 95 -5.70 0.20 -18.18
CA ILE A 95 -5.56 1.50 -17.50
C ILE A 95 -5.95 1.40 -16.02
N MET A 96 -7.01 0.64 -15.69
CA MET A 96 -7.42 0.45 -14.30
C MET A 96 -6.37 -0.34 -13.50
N THR A 97 -5.76 -1.36 -14.08
CA THR A 97 -4.70 -2.13 -13.43
C THR A 97 -3.42 -1.29 -13.26
N LEU A 98 -3.05 -0.44 -14.23
CA LEU A 98 -1.98 0.54 -14.06
C LEU A 98 -2.27 1.51 -12.91
N ALA A 99 -3.49 2.05 -12.83
CA ALA A 99 -3.89 2.95 -11.76
C ALA A 99 -3.78 2.28 -10.38
N LEU A 100 -4.32 1.07 -10.22
CA LEU A 100 -4.29 0.34 -8.95
C LEU A 100 -2.88 -0.10 -8.55
N THR A 101 -2.06 -0.55 -9.50
CA THR A 101 -0.65 -0.90 -9.25
C THR A 101 0.17 0.31 -8.83
N MET A 102 -0.11 1.50 -9.39
CA MET A 102 0.48 2.76 -8.97
C MET A 102 0.05 3.15 -7.53
N LYS A 103 -1.24 3.02 -7.19
CA LYS A 103 -1.74 3.25 -5.82
C LYS A 103 -1.11 2.32 -4.79
N LEU A 104 -0.92 1.06 -5.15
CA LEU A 104 -0.27 0.04 -4.32
C LEU A 104 1.26 0.16 -4.29
N GLY A 105 1.87 0.83 -5.26
CA GLY A 105 3.32 0.96 -5.37
C GLY A 105 4.04 -0.32 -5.81
N LEU A 106 3.41 -1.11 -6.70
CA LEU A 106 4.10 -2.21 -7.37
C LEU A 106 5.11 -1.68 -8.41
N ALA A 107 6.12 -2.49 -8.73
CA ALA A 107 7.03 -2.15 -9.81
C ALA A 107 6.31 -2.13 -11.17
N PRO A 108 6.66 -1.19 -12.07
CA PRO A 108 7.72 -0.19 -11.99
C PRO A 108 7.36 1.09 -11.20
N PHE A 109 6.11 1.26 -10.76
CA PHE A 109 5.63 2.44 -10.02
C PHE A 109 6.04 2.50 -8.54
N HIS A 110 7.00 1.67 -8.12
CA HIS A 110 7.40 1.49 -6.73
C HIS A 110 8.25 2.63 -6.13
N PHE A 111 8.85 3.50 -6.95
CA PHE A 111 9.86 4.48 -6.52
C PHE A 111 9.41 5.42 -5.39
N TRP A 112 8.11 5.73 -5.31
CA TRP A 112 7.60 6.60 -4.26
C TRP A 112 7.55 5.92 -2.89
N VAL A 113 7.39 4.59 -2.81
CA VAL A 113 7.14 3.90 -1.53
C VAL A 113 8.32 4.03 -0.56
N PRO A 114 9.58 3.75 -0.94
CA PRO A 114 10.73 3.88 -0.03
C PRO A 114 11.02 5.35 0.35
N GLU A 115 10.75 6.29 -0.54
CA GLU A 115 11.01 7.71 -0.28
C GLU A 115 9.98 8.31 0.68
N VAL A 116 8.69 8.04 0.43
CA VAL A 116 7.60 8.52 1.29
C VAL A 116 7.70 7.91 2.67
N THR A 117 7.92 6.61 2.78
CA THR A 117 8.06 5.92 4.09
C THR A 117 9.24 6.42 4.91
N GLN A 118 10.35 6.80 4.28
CA GLN A 118 11.51 7.35 5.00
C GLN A 118 11.27 8.76 5.52
N GLY A 119 10.49 9.58 4.82
CA GLY A 119 10.23 10.98 5.19
C GLY A 119 9.20 11.17 6.30
N ILE A 120 8.48 10.12 6.69
CA ILE A 120 7.36 10.17 7.65
C ILE A 120 7.68 9.43 8.97
N PRO A 121 6.96 9.75 10.06
CA PRO A 121 7.10 9.01 11.33
C PRO A 121 6.60 7.56 11.20
N LEU A 122 7.07 6.69 12.10
CA LEU A 122 6.72 5.26 12.12
C LEU A 122 5.20 5.02 12.18
N SER A 123 4.46 5.86 12.91
CA SER A 123 3.01 5.72 13.04
C SER A 123 2.26 5.93 11.72
N SER A 124 2.64 6.93 10.92
CA SER A 124 2.01 7.15 9.60
C SER A 124 2.56 6.19 8.55
N GLY A 125 3.84 5.77 8.68
CA GLY A 125 4.40 4.67 7.89
C GLY A 125 3.63 3.36 8.04
N LEU A 126 3.20 3.03 9.27
CA LEU A 126 2.36 1.87 9.52
C LEU A 126 1.02 1.97 8.76
N ILE A 127 0.32 3.10 8.87
CA ILE A 127 -0.98 3.32 8.19
C ILE A 127 -0.80 3.25 6.66
N LEU A 128 0.28 3.85 6.13
CA LEU A 128 0.61 3.84 4.71
C LEU A 128 0.88 2.42 4.18
N LEU A 129 1.62 1.60 4.93
CA LEU A 129 2.01 0.26 4.46
C LEU A 129 0.96 -0.82 4.73
N THR A 130 -0.04 -0.55 5.56
CA THR A 130 -1.12 -1.51 5.90
C THR A 130 -2.47 -1.04 5.39
N TRP A 131 -3.04 -0.01 6.01
CA TRP A 131 -4.40 0.45 5.77
C TRP A 131 -4.62 0.93 4.33
N GLN A 132 -3.66 1.67 3.77
CA GLN A 132 -3.76 2.17 2.39
C GLN A 132 -3.70 1.07 1.33
N LYS A 133 -3.29 -0.16 1.68
CA LYS A 133 -3.28 -1.31 0.75
C LYS A 133 -4.66 -1.98 0.64
N LEU A 134 -5.52 -1.83 1.64
CA LEU A 134 -6.82 -2.51 1.69
C LEU A 134 -7.73 -2.10 0.53
N ALA A 135 -7.96 -0.80 0.34
CA ALA A 135 -8.90 -0.31 -0.68
C ALA A 135 -8.49 -0.65 -2.13
N PRO A 136 -7.22 -0.48 -2.57
CA PRO A 136 -6.84 -0.90 -3.91
C PRO A 136 -6.88 -2.42 -4.11
N MET A 137 -6.57 -3.21 -3.07
CA MET A 137 -6.63 -4.67 -3.15
C MET A 137 -8.05 -5.19 -3.34
N THR A 138 -9.05 -4.53 -2.78
CA THR A 138 -10.43 -4.98 -2.97
C THR A 138 -11.01 -4.62 -4.32
N VAL A 139 -10.59 -3.50 -4.91
CA VAL A 139 -10.91 -3.23 -6.32
C VAL A 139 -10.24 -4.27 -7.23
N LEU A 140 -8.96 -4.61 -7.00
CA LEU A 140 -8.30 -5.68 -7.75
C LEU A 140 -9.00 -7.04 -7.60
N TYR A 141 -9.43 -7.37 -6.39
CA TYR A 141 -10.22 -8.57 -6.11
C TYR A 141 -11.50 -8.60 -6.94
N MET A 142 -12.28 -7.51 -6.95
CA MET A 142 -13.55 -7.41 -7.68
C MET A 142 -13.38 -7.51 -9.19
N ILE A 143 -12.33 -6.91 -9.77
CA ILE A 143 -12.09 -6.92 -11.21
C ILE A 143 -11.21 -8.08 -11.69
N SER A 144 -10.79 -8.98 -10.79
CA SER A 144 -9.84 -10.07 -11.10
C SER A 144 -10.14 -10.86 -12.39
N PRO A 145 -11.40 -11.17 -12.77
CA PRO A 145 -11.68 -11.92 -13.99
C PRO A 145 -11.48 -11.12 -15.30
N ALA A 146 -11.30 -9.80 -15.23
CA ALA A 146 -11.11 -8.92 -16.37
C ALA A 146 -9.64 -8.49 -16.59
N ILE A 147 -8.75 -8.87 -15.68
CA ILE A 147 -7.35 -8.43 -15.69
C ILE A 147 -6.56 -9.23 -16.72
N ASN A 148 -5.68 -8.54 -17.46
CA ASN A 148 -4.71 -9.19 -18.33
C ASN A 148 -3.65 -9.93 -17.50
N LEU A 149 -3.63 -11.26 -17.59
CA LEU A 149 -2.71 -12.14 -16.87
C LEU A 149 -1.23 -11.78 -17.11
N ASN A 150 -0.84 -11.57 -18.37
CA ASN A 150 0.56 -11.31 -18.72
C ASN A 150 1.05 -10.00 -18.07
N MET A 151 0.19 -8.98 -18.07
CA MET A 151 0.50 -7.71 -17.43
C MET A 151 0.61 -7.86 -15.90
N LEU A 152 -0.34 -8.52 -15.24
CA LEU A 152 -0.28 -8.66 -13.79
C LEU A 152 0.92 -9.51 -13.34
N MET A 153 1.21 -10.59 -14.06
CA MET A 153 2.33 -11.49 -13.76
C MET A 153 3.70 -10.86 -14.00
N THR A 154 3.84 -10.02 -15.03
CA THR A 154 5.09 -9.28 -15.26
C THR A 154 5.35 -8.29 -14.14
N MET A 155 4.33 -7.53 -13.73
CA MET A 155 4.42 -6.56 -12.64
C MET A 155 4.68 -7.24 -11.30
N SER A 156 4.06 -8.40 -11.04
CA SER A 156 4.27 -9.17 -9.81
C SER A 156 5.71 -9.68 -9.71
N MET A 157 6.24 -10.32 -10.75
CA MET A 157 7.62 -10.81 -10.77
C MET A 157 8.64 -9.67 -10.65
N LEU A 158 8.41 -8.55 -11.36
CA LEU A 158 9.24 -7.37 -11.23
C LEU A 158 9.24 -6.82 -9.79
N SER A 159 8.07 -6.76 -9.15
CA SER A 159 7.98 -6.27 -7.77
C SER A 159 8.66 -7.18 -6.75
N ILE A 160 8.62 -8.50 -6.94
CA ILE A 160 9.35 -9.45 -6.09
C ILE A 160 10.86 -9.25 -6.26
N ALA A 161 11.36 -9.17 -7.49
CA ALA A 161 12.78 -8.97 -7.77
C ALA A 161 13.31 -7.63 -7.22
N ILE A 162 12.58 -6.54 -7.48
CA ILE A 162 12.95 -5.19 -7.04
C ILE A 162 12.82 -5.03 -5.52
N GLY A 163 11.80 -5.63 -4.91
CA GLY A 163 11.66 -5.68 -3.45
C GLY A 163 12.83 -6.42 -2.79
N GLY A 164 13.23 -7.56 -3.36
CA GLY A 164 14.39 -8.33 -2.90
C GLY A 164 15.69 -7.54 -2.99
N TRP A 165 16.09 -7.11 -4.20
CA TRP A 165 17.36 -6.39 -4.40
C TRP A 165 17.38 -5.03 -3.73
N GLY A 166 16.27 -4.30 -3.75
CA GLY A 166 16.16 -2.98 -3.14
C GLY A 166 16.31 -3.02 -1.62
N GLY A 167 15.82 -4.08 -0.97
CA GLY A 167 15.91 -4.26 0.49
C GLY A 167 17.34 -4.56 0.98
N LEU A 168 18.14 -5.28 0.20
CA LEU A 168 19.50 -5.70 0.60
C LEU A 168 20.46 -4.54 0.88
N ASN A 169 20.30 -3.41 0.19
CA ASN A 169 21.22 -2.27 0.28
C ASN A 169 20.71 -1.15 1.21
N GLN A 170 19.78 -1.44 2.13
CA GLN A 170 19.22 -0.44 3.03
C GLN A 170 19.65 -0.66 4.48
N THR A 171 20.10 0.40 5.14
CA THR A 171 20.35 0.44 6.59
C THR A 171 19.21 1.10 7.38
N GLN A 172 18.30 1.77 6.66
CA GLN A 172 17.15 2.47 7.22
C GLN A 172 15.97 1.51 7.33
N LEU A 173 15.48 1.29 8.55
CA LEU A 173 14.42 0.31 8.82
C LEU A 173 13.13 0.61 8.06
N ARG A 174 12.79 1.89 7.89
CA ARG A 174 11.59 2.32 7.14
C ARG A 174 11.66 1.93 5.67
N LYS A 175 12.84 2.05 5.04
CA LYS A 175 13.04 1.61 3.65
C LYS A 175 13.04 0.09 3.52
N ILE A 176 13.63 -0.63 4.48
CA ILE A 176 13.57 -2.10 4.51
C ILE A 176 12.10 -2.55 4.52
N MET A 177 11.26 -1.98 5.40
CA MET A 177 9.83 -2.28 5.44
C MET A 177 9.07 -1.86 4.17
N ALA A 178 9.51 -0.79 3.50
CA ALA A 178 8.94 -0.40 2.22
C ALA A 178 9.24 -1.43 1.12
N TYR A 179 10.48 -1.92 1.03
CA TYR A 179 10.84 -2.95 0.05
C TYR A 179 10.20 -4.31 0.36
N SER A 180 10.06 -4.68 1.64
CA SER A 180 9.27 -5.87 1.99
C SER A 180 7.82 -5.72 1.57
N SER A 181 7.21 -4.54 1.73
CA SER A 181 5.87 -4.28 1.21
C SER A 181 5.78 -4.47 -0.31
N ILE A 182 6.76 -3.99 -1.08
CA ILE A 182 6.78 -4.16 -2.54
C ILE A 182 6.84 -5.64 -2.92
N ALA A 183 7.68 -6.42 -2.24
CA ALA A 183 7.80 -7.86 -2.47
C ALA A 183 6.51 -8.64 -2.11
N HIS A 184 5.94 -8.41 -0.92
CA HIS A 184 4.70 -9.07 -0.50
C HIS A 184 3.52 -8.70 -1.40
N MET A 185 3.41 -7.44 -1.84
CA MET A 185 2.40 -7.03 -2.80
C MET A 185 2.57 -7.73 -4.16
N GLY A 186 3.81 -8.03 -4.55
CA GLY A 186 4.11 -8.89 -5.69
C GLY A 186 3.56 -10.30 -5.53
N TRP A 187 3.85 -10.95 -4.41
CA TRP A 187 3.29 -12.27 -4.09
C TRP A 187 1.75 -12.28 -4.09
N MET A 188 1.13 -11.24 -3.53
CA MET A 188 -0.33 -11.12 -3.53
C MET A 188 -0.89 -10.92 -4.94
N THR A 189 -0.28 -10.10 -5.78
CA THR A 189 -0.78 -9.89 -7.15
C THR A 189 -0.56 -11.09 -8.06
N ALA A 190 0.50 -11.89 -7.84
CA ALA A 190 0.78 -13.09 -8.62
C ALA A 190 -0.34 -14.15 -8.52
N ILE A 191 -0.90 -14.37 -7.33
CA ILE A 191 -1.93 -15.40 -7.12
C ILE A 191 -3.37 -14.88 -7.32
N LEU A 192 -3.54 -13.57 -7.55
CA LEU A 192 -4.85 -12.90 -7.62
C LEU A 192 -5.79 -13.46 -8.68
N ILE A 193 -5.28 -13.79 -9.86
CA ILE A 193 -6.10 -14.33 -10.96
C ILE A 193 -6.40 -15.82 -10.75
N TYR A 194 -5.52 -16.56 -10.06
CA TYR A 194 -5.68 -18.00 -9.86
C TYR A 194 -6.61 -18.32 -8.69
N ASN A 195 -6.35 -17.73 -7.52
CA ASN A 195 -7.18 -17.91 -6.35
C ASN A 195 -7.12 -16.64 -5.47
N PRO A 196 -8.14 -15.78 -5.55
CA PRO A 196 -8.15 -14.52 -4.82
C PRO A 196 -8.37 -14.70 -3.31
N THR A 197 -8.71 -15.90 -2.82
CA THR A 197 -8.73 -16.17 -1.37
C THR A 197 -7.32 -16.23 -0.78
N MET A 198 -6.33 -16.71 -1.54
CA MET A 198 -4.94 -16.75 -1.10
C MET A 198 -4.31 -15.35 -1.05
N THR A 199 -4.77 -14.42 -1.88
CA THR A 199 -4.33 -13.02 -1.78
C THR A 199 -4.78 -12.37 -0.49
N LEU A 200 -6.03 -12.62 -0.09
CA LEU A 200 -6.60 -12.15 1.16
C LEU A 200 -5.85 -12.76 2.37
N LEU A 201 -5.56 -14.06 2.32
CA LEU A 201 -4.76 -14.72 3.37
C LEU A 201 -3.39 -14.04 3.53
N ASN A 202 -2.66 -13.85 2.42
CA ASN A 202 -1.35 -13.21 2.45
C ASN A 202 -1.45 -11.75 2.92
N LEU A 203 -2.48 -11.01 2.52
CA LEU A 203 -2.72 -9.64 3.00
C LEU A 203 -2.92 -9.58 4.53
N VAL A 204 -3.70 -10.50 5.09
CA VAL A 204 -3.92 -10.59 6.55
C VAL A 204 -2.61 -10.89 7.28
N ILE A 205 -1.87 -11.90 6.82
CA ILE A 205 -0.57 -12.26 7.41
C ILE A 205 0.39 -11.06 7.34
N TYR A 206 0.52 -10.44 6.17
CA TYR A 206 1.37 -9.28 5.98
C TYR A 206 1.00 -8.10 6.90
N ILE A 207 -0.30 -7.79 7.08
CA ILE A 207 -0.73 -6.73 8.00
C ILE A 207 -0.35 -7.07 9.45
N LEU A 208 -0.53 -8.32 9.89
CA LEU A 208 -0.12 -8.75 11.23
C LEU A 208 1.40 -8.65 11.43
N MET A 209 2.19 -9.09 10.46
CA MET A 209 3.66 -9.05 10.53
C MET A 209 4.20 -7.62 10.50
N THR A 210 3.64 -6.75 9.64
CA THR A 210 4.09 -5.36 9.56
C THR A 210 3.66 -4.55 10.77
N THR A 211 2.43 -4.73 11.28
CA THR A 211 1.99 -4.07 12.51
C THR A 211 2.88 -4.43 13.69
N THR A 212 3.19 -5.72 13.88
CA THR A 212 4.09 -6.15 14.95
C THR A 212 5.48 -5.51 14.81
N MET A 213 6.10 -5.53 13.63
CA MET A 213 7.40 -4.89 13.40
C MET A 213 7.42 -3.38 13.65
N PHE A 214 6.43 -2.64 13.14
CA PHE A 214 6.34 -1.19 13.37
C PHE A 214 6.11 -0.86 14.84
N MET A 215 5.32 -1.67 15.57
CA MET A 215 5.14 -1.50 17.02
C MET A 215 6.46 -1.70 17.77
N LEU A 216 7.25 -2.72 17.41
CA LEU A 216 8.57 -2.95 18.01
C LEU A 216 9.53 -1.78 17.74
N PHE A 217 9.51 -1.22 16.52
CA PHE A 217 10.29 -0.03 16.19
C PHE A 217 9.84 1.21 16.96
N MET A 218 8.53 1.39 17.17
CA MET A 218 7.99 2.52 17.94
C MET A 218 8.35 2.45 19.42
N ILE A 219 8.29 1.26 20.03
CA ILE A 219 8.66 1.05 21.44
C ILE A 219 10.14 1.40 21.67
N ASN A 220 11.01 1.01 20.75
CA ASN A 220 12.45 1.26 20.86
C ASN A 220 12.90 2.60 20.25
N SER A 221 12.01 3.36 19.61
CA SER A 221 12.34 4.55 18.80
C SER A 221 13.45 4.32 17.76
N SER A 222 13.60 3.09 17.27
CA SER A 222 14.67 2.69 16.35
C SER A 222 14.29 3.00 14.90
N THR A 223 15.16 3.70 14.17
CA THR A 223 14.98 4.01 12.73
C THR A 223 16.08 3.46 11.83
N THR A 224 17.22 3.09 12.40
CA THR A 224 18.36 2.48 11.70
C THR A 224 18.71 1.11 12.27
N THR A 225 19.37 0.27 11.48
CA THR A 225 19.88 -1.03 11.95
C THR A 225 20.80 -0.90 13.16
N LEU A 226 21.65 0.14 13.20
CA LEU A 226 22.50 0.43 14.35
C LEU A 226 21.69 0.82 15.60
N SER A 227 20.64 1.64 15.46
CA SER A 227 19.77 1.97 16.61
C SER A 227 19.04 0.73 17.15
N LEU A 228 18.69 -0.21 16.26
CA LEU A 228 18.07 -1.48 16.63
C LEU A 228 19.06 -2.42 17.33
N SER A 229 20.36 -2.37 16.99
CA SER A 229 21.35 -3.23 17.64
C SER A 229 21.54 -2.89 19.12
N HIS A 230 21.24 -1.68 19.57
CA HIS A 230 21.33 -1.33 21.00
C HIS A 230 20.17 -1.88 21.87
N THR A 231 19.21 -2.60 21.27
CA THR A 231 18.01 -3.07 21.98
C THR A 231 18.30 -4.23 22.93
N TRP A 232 19.34 -5.04 22.70
CA TRP A 232 19.70 -6.15 23.59
C TRP A 232 20.01 -5.71 25.01
N ASN A 233 20.62 -4.53 25.16
CA ASN A 233 21.00 -3.99 26.47
C ASN A 233 19.83 -3.29 27.17
N LYS A 234 18.83 -2.80 26.41
CA LYS A 234 17.68 -2.06 26.97
C LYS A 234 16.51 -2.97 27.30
N MET A 235 16.09 -3.81 26.34
CA MET A 235 14.88 -4.62 26.42
C MET A 235 15.10 -5.96 25.70
N PRO A 236 15.76 -6.94 26.34
CA PRO A 236 16.16 -8.20 25.70
C PRO A 236 14.96 -9.00 25.15
N LEU A 237 13.80 -8.93 25.79
CA LEU A 237 12.58 -9.59 25.27
C LEU A 237 12.24 -9.10 23.85
N ILE A 238 12.42 -7.82 23.55
CA ILE A 238 12.16 -7.28 22.21
C ILE A 238 13.11 -7.87 21.17
N THR A 239 14.34 -8.21 21.54
CA THR A 239 15.26 -8.86 20.58
C THR A 239 14.73 -10.22 20.13
N THR A 240 14.21 -11.03 21.06
CA THR A 240 13.62 -12.33 20.72
C THR A 240 12.37 -12.20 19.86
N THR A 241 11.50 -11.23 20.16
CA THR A 241 10.29 -11.01 19.34
C THR A 241 10.67 -10.49 17.95
N THR A 242 11.63 -9.55 17.84
CA THR A 242 12.11 -9.06 16.54
C THR A 242 12.73 -10.16 15.69
N LEU A 243 13.43 -11.13 16.30
CA LEU A 243 14.00 -12.28 15.59
C LEU A 243 12.89 -13.14 14.98
N VAL A 244 11.92 -13.55 15.80
CA VAL A 244 10.80 -14.40 15.36
C VAL A 244 9.98 -13.71 14.27
N THR A 245 9.72 -12.40 14.40
CA THR A 245 8.97 -11.64 13.40
C THR A 245 9.72 -11.43 12.10
N LEU A 246 11.05 -11.23 12.15
CA LEU A 246 11.86 -11.11 10.93
C LEU A 246 11.97 -12.43 10.17
N LEU A 247 12.14 -13.55 10.88
CA LEU A 247 12.16 -14.88 10.26
C LEU A 247 10.82 -15.18 9.59
N SER A 248 9.71 -14.94 10.28
CA SER A 248 8.37 -15.15 9.70
C SER A 248 8.02 -14.21 8.54
N MET A 249 8.60 -13.00 8.47
CA MET A 249 8.50 -12.17 7.26
C MET A 249 9.33 -12.70 6.08
N GLY A 250 10.41 -13.43 6.35
CA GLY A 250 11.21 -14.10 5.32
C GLY A 250 10.52 -15.31 4.69
N GLY A 251 9.64 -15.97 5.45
CA GLY A 251 9.07 -17.28 5.13
C GLY A 251 9.91 -18.42 5.69
#